data_AF-A0A8I1ECF7-F1
#
_entry.id   AF-A0A8I1ECF7-F1
#
_cell.length_a   1.000
_cell.length_b   1.000
_cell.length_c   1.000
_cell.angle_alpha   90.00
_cell.angle_beta   90.00
_cell.angle_gamma   90.00
#
_symmetry.space_group_name_H-M   'P 1'
#
loop_
_entity.id
_entity.type
_entity.pdbx_description
1 polymer ?
#
loop_
_entity_poly.entity_id
_entity_poly.type
_entity_poly.pdbx_seq_one_letter_code
_entity_poly.pdbx_strand_id
1 'polypeptide(L)'
;MSDKKKIPAARWRSTPRLKGLAAIGQGPRGMELRANEVTLITVAPHYGGGHRIVTGWYWYGMGQNTCGSPVATLEDAKAQAAKFYKDNKDALVAQE
;
A
#
# COMPACT_ATOMS: atom_id res chain seq x y z
N MET A 1 3.97 -29.76 19.33
CA MET A 1 3.38 -29.48 18.00
C MET A 1 3.14 -27.99 17.95
N SER A 2 4.00 -27.22 17.28
CA SER A 2 3.85 -25.77 17.24
C SER A 2 2.63 -25.42 16.39
N ASP A 3 1.60 -24.87 17.02
CA ASP A 3 0.51 -24.19 16.35
C ASP A 3 1.11 -23.08 15.48
N LYS A 4 1.26 -23.37 14.18
CA LYS A 4 1.58 -22.34 13.18
C LYS A 4 0.39 -21.40 13.16
N LYS A 5 0.46 -20.33 13.95
CA LYS A 5 -0.53 -19.25 13.99
C LYS A 5 -0.74 -18.79 12.55
N LYS A 6 -1.87 -19.16 11.95
CA LYS A 6 -2.18 -18.78 10.57
C LYS A 6 -2.25 -17.26 10.52
N ILE A 7 -1.29 -16.65 9.83
CA ILE A 7 -1.34 -15.21 9.58
C ILE A 7 -2.65 -14.94 8.84
N PRO A 8 -3.47 -14.00 9.31
CA PRO A 8 -4.71 -13.62 8.67
C PRO A 8 -4.46 -13.28 7.20
N ALA A 9 -5.35 -13.71 6.32
CA ALA A 9 -5.20 -13.44 4.90
C ALA A 9 -5.14 -11.93 4.64
N ALA A 10 -4.03 -11.47 4.04
CA ALA A 10 -3.87 -10.07 3.68
C ALA A 10 -4.88 -9.68 2.59
N ARG A 11 -5.56 -8.54 2.79
CA ARG A 11 -6.62 -8.05 1.89
C ARG A 11 -6.35 -6.60 1.49
N TRP A 12 -6.54 -6.33 0.20
CA TRP A 12 -6.52 -4.97 -0.33
C TRP A 12 -7.76 -4.20 0.11
N ARG A 13 -7.56 -2.97 0.58
CA ARG A 13 -8.62 -2.00 0.87
C ARG A 13 -8.25 -0.65 0.28
N SER A 14 -9.23 0.10 -0.22
CA SER A 14 -8.99 1.51 -0.56
C SER A 14 -8.77 2.33 0.70
N THR A 15 -7.94 3.36 0.60
CA THR A 15 -7.78 4.33 1.68
C THR A 15 -9.14 4.98 2.03
N PRO A 16 -9.41 5.24 3.32
CA PRO A 16 -10.67 5.84 3.74
C PRO A 16 -10.90 7.20 3.06
N ARG A 17 -12.17 7.51 2.78
CA ARG A 17 -12.55 8.84 2.28
C ARG A 17 -12.50 9.84 3.42
N LEU A 18 -11.94 11.01 3.15
CA LEU A 18 -12.06 12.14 4.05
C LEU A 18 -13.52 12.61 4.06
N LYS A 19 -13.94 13.20 5.19
CA LYS A 19 -15.30 13.71 5.39
C LYS A 19 -15.26 15.23 5.52
N GLY A 20 -16.41 15.88 5.29
CA GLY A 20 -16.55 17.34 5.40
C GLY A 20 -15.74 18.09 4.35
N LEU A 21 -15.31 19.32 4.67
CA LEU A 21 -14.56 20.20 3.75
C LEU A 21 -13.25 19.56 3.24
N ALA A 22 -12.64 18.67 4.03
CA ALA A 22 -11.44 17.93 3.64
C ALA A 22 -11.67 16.99 2.43
N ALA A 23 -12.92 16.56 2.20
CA ALA A 23 -13.27 15.73 1.04
C ALA A 23 -13.13 16.49 -0.29
N ILE A 24 -13.32 17.81 -0.30
CA ILE A 24 -13.27 18.66 -1.50
C ILE A 24 -11.85 18.70 -2.08
N GLY A 25 -10.85 18.74 -1.19
CA GLY A 25 -9.44 18.73 -1.58
C GLY A 25 -8.84 17.33 -1.71
N GLN A 26 -9.62 16.27 -1.49
CA GLN A 26 -9.11 14.91 -1.49
C GLN A 26 -8.77 14.50 -2.94
N GLY A 27 -7.48 14.24 -3.19
CA GLY A 27 -7.04 13.66 -4.47
C GLY A 27 -7.36 12.17 -4.59
N PRO A 28 -6.83 11.49 -5.63
CA PRO A 28 -7.12 10.08 -5.88
C PRO A 28 -6.82 9.17 -4.68
N ARG A 29 -7.65 8.14 -4.51
CA ARG A 29 -7.54 7.22 -3.38
C ARG A 29 -6.46 6.19 -3.62
N GLY A 30 -5.64 5.98 -2.59
CA GLY A 30 -4.68 4.90 -2.53
C GLY A 30 -5.30 3.55 -2.21
N MET A 31 -4.44 2.55 -2.10
CA MET A 31 -4.80 1.18 -1.74
C MET A 31 -3.85 0.69 -0.66
N GLU A 32 -4.34 -0.02 0.34
CA GLU A 32 -3.56 -0.58 1.43
C GLU A 32 -3.77 -2.09 1.46
N LEU A 33 -2.69 -2.84 1.59
CA LEU A 33 -2.70 -4.26 1.87
C LEU A 33 -2.63 -4.43 3.39
N ARG A 34 -3.69 -4.94 3.99
CA ARG A 34 -3.78 -5.12 5.45
C ARG A 34 -3.96 -6.59 5.83
N ALA A 35 -3.30 -7.02 6.89
CA ALA A 35 -3.60 -8.26 7.59
C ALA A 35 -4.07 -7.89 9.02
N ASN A 36 -5.32 -8.20 9.35
CA ASN A 36 -6.01 -7.66 10.53
C ASN A 36 -5.94 -6.12 10.61
N GLU A 37 -5.34 -5.59 11.68
CA GLU A 37 -5.19 -4.17 11.97
C GLU A 37 -3.85 -3.61 11.48
N VAL A 38 -2.97 -4.47 10.94
CA VAL A 38 -1.64 -4.09 10.49
C VAL A 38 -1.67 -3.79 8.99
N THR A 39 -1.26 -2.57 8.64
CA THR A 39 -0.99 -2.19 7.24
C THR A 39 0.40 -2.69 6.85
N LEU A 40 0.43 -3.59 5.88
CA LEU A 40 1.67 -4.21 5.40
C LEU A 40 2.28 -3.40 4.27
N ILE A 41 1.44 -2.94 3.34
CA ILE A 41 1.83 -2.15 2.17
C ILE A 41 0.80 -1.07 1.91
N THR A 42 1.27 0.11 1.52
CA THR A 42 0.44 1.23 1.07
C THR A 42 0.84 1.64 -0.33
N VAL A 43 -0.15 1.87 -1.18
CA VAL A 43 -0.04 2.41 -2.53
C VAL A 43 -0.68 3.79 -2.51
N ALA A 44 0.07 4.81 -2.91
CA ALA A 44 -0.37 6.20 -2.84
C ALA A 44 -0.07 6.94 -4.17
N PRO A 45 -0.87 7.96 -4.51
CA PRO A 45 -0.59 8.79 -5.67
C PRO A 45 0.64 9.65 -5.40
N HIS A 46 1.52 9.75 -6.39
CA HIS A 46 2.59 10.71 -6.45
C HIS A 46 2.07 12.00 -7.10
N TYR A 47 2.31 13.14 -6.45
CA TYR A 47 1.96 14.45 -6.98
C TYR A 47 3.24 15.17 -7.39
N GLY A 48 3.22 15.78 -8.58
CA GLY A 48 4.37 16.52 -9.11
C GLY A 48 4.08 18.01 -9.28
N GLY A 49 5.07 18.85 -8.96
CA GLY A 49 4.96 20.31 -9.01
C GLY A 49 4.03 20.86 -7.92
N GLY A 50 4.04 22.18 -7.69
CA GLY A 50 3.19 22.85 -6.68
C GLY A 50 1.67 22.73 -6.89
N HIS A 51 1.23 21.94 -7.88
CA HIS A 51 -0.16 21.67 -8.19
C HIS A 51 -0.48 20.20 -7.87
N ARG A 52 -1.73 19.91 -7.45
CA ARG A 52 -2.23 18.55 -7.12
C ARG A 52 -2.40 17.64 -8.36
N ILE A 53 -1.47 17.69 -9.31
CA ILE A 53 -1.47 16.84 -10.50
C ILE A 53 -0.85 15.51 -10.12
N VAL A 54 -1.60 14.43 -10.29
CA VAL A 54 -1.05 13.08 -10.10
C VAL A 54 -0.13 12.77 -11.28
N THR A 55 1.15 12.64 -10.98
CA THR A 55 2.21 12.32 -11.95
C THR A 55 2.56 10.83 -11.96
N GLY A 56 2.06 10.07 -10.98
CA GLY A 56 2.19 8.63 -10.94
C GLY A 56 1.67 8.05 -9.64
N TRP A 57 2.06 6.81 -9.36
CA TRP A 57 1.72 6.05 -8.18
C TRP A 57 2.98 5.41 -7.65
N TYR A 58 3.10 5.36 -6.33
CA TYR A 58 4.19 4.68 -5.67
C TYR A 58 3.63 3.80 -4.57
N TRP A 59 4.45 2.88 -4.09
CA TRP A 59 4.09 2.01 -2.99
C TRP A 59 5.25 1.89 -2.02
N TYR A 60 4.92 1.69 -0.75
CA TYR A 60 5.88 1.47 0.33
C TYR A 60 5.28 0.45 1.28
N GLY A 61 6.12 -0.33 1.93
CA GLY A 61 5.63 -1.40 2.79
C GLY A 61 6.75 -2.11 3.52
N MET A 62 6.38 -2.90 4.52
CA MET A 62 7.32 -3.66 5.34
C MET A 62 8.44 -2.79 5.94
N GLY A 63 8.13 -1.54 6.29
CA GLY A 63 9.10 -0.59 6.87
C GLY A 63 10.10 0.02 5.88
N GLN A 64 9.96 -0.23 4.56
CA GLN A 64 10.87 0.26 3.54
C GLN A 64 10.12 0.99 2.41
N ASN A 65 10.76 2.02 1.85
CA ASN A 65 10.33 2.59 0.58
C ASN A 65 10.94 1.75 -0.55
N THR A 66 10.13 0.85 -1.07
CA THR A 66 10.50 -0.19 -2.02
C THR A 66 10.25 0.20 -3.47
N CYS A 67 9.62 1.36 -3.71
CA CYS A 67 9.36 1.87 -5.04
C CYS A 67 10.50 2.84 -5.44
N GLY A 68 11.40 2.36 -6.31
CA GLY A 68 12.54 3.16 -6.79
C GLY A 68 12.15 4.32 -7.71
N SER A 69 10.94 4.31 -8.28
CA SER A 69 10.38 5.39 -9.11
C SER A 69 8.86 5.26 -9.22
N PRO A 70 8.09 6.37 -9.27
CA PRO A 70 6.64 6.32 -9.48
C PRO A 70 6.29 5.64 -10.80
N VAL A 71 5.26 4.80 -10.78
CA VAL A 71 4.68 4.16 -11.98
C VAL A 71 3.46 4.93 -12.47
N ALA A 72 3.07 4.74 -13.72
CA ALA A 72 1.99 5.51 -14.33
C ALA A 72 0.60 5.23 -13.71
N THR A 73 0.32 3.99 -13.30
CA THR A 73 -1.03 3.58 -12.88
C THR A 73 -1.08 2.99 -11.47
N LEU A 74 -2.25 3.11 -10.83
CA LEU A 74 -2.54 2.49 -9.53
C LEU A 74 -2.43 0.95 -9.62
N GLU A 75 -2.86 0.36 -10.73
CA GLU A 75 -2.90 -1.08 -10.93
C GLU A 75 -1.48 -1.65 -11.05
N ASP A 76 -0.58 -0.96 -11.77
CA ASP A 76 0.83 -1.33 -11.86
C ASP A 76 1.50 -1.25 -10.48
N ALA A 77 1.25 -0.17 -9.73
CA ALA A 77 1.81 0.00 -8.39
C ALA A 77 1.33 -1.11 -7.44
N LYS A 78 0.04 -1.45 -7.53
CA LYS A 78 -0.57 -2.55 -6.77
C LYS A 78 0.00 -3.90 -7.18
N ALA A 79 0.24 -4.14 -8.47
CA ALA A 79 0.81 -5.39 -8.97
C ALA A 79 2.26 -5.56 -8.50
N GLN A 80 3.08 -4.50 -8.57
CA GLN A 80 4.45 -4.50 -8.03
C GLN A 80 4.47 -4.75 -6.53
N ALA A 81 3.63 -4.04 -5.77
CA ALA A 81 3.44 -4.25 -4.34
C ALA A 81 3.00 -5.67 -4.00
N ALA A 82 2.04 -6.23 -4.75
CA ALA A 82 1.56 -7.59 -4.53
C ALA A 82 2.62 -8.65 -4.82
N LYS A 83 3.47 -8.42 -5.84
CA LYS A 83 4.61 -9.29 -6.13
C LYS A 83 5.61 -9.24 -4.99
N PHE A 84 6.02 -8.05 -4.56
CA PHE A 84 6.92 -7.88 -3.43
C PHE A 84 6.39 -8.53 -2.14
N TYR A 85 5.09 -8.37 -1.86
CA TYR A 85 4.45 -9.05 -0.74
C TYR A 85 4.58 -10.57 -0.83
N LYS A 86 4.31 -11.16 -1.99
CA LYS A 86 4.41 -12.61 -2.17
C LYS A 86 5.83 -13.12 -1.97
N ASP A 87 6.82 -12.34 -2.38
CA ASP A 87 8.23 -12.70 -2.29
C ASP A 87 8.77 -12.54 -0.85
N ASN A 88 8.20 -11.63 -0.05
CA ASN A 88 8.71 -11.26 1.29
C ASN A 88 7.77 -11.62 2.45
N LYS A 89 6.57 -12.12 2.20
CA LYS A 89 5.60 -12.49 3.25
C LYS A 89 6.16 -13.49 4.25
N ASP A 90 7.06 -14.37 3.81
CA ASP A 90 7.64 -15.42 4.64
C ASP A 90 8.71 -14.86 5.60
N ALA A 91 9.39 -13.78 5.23
CA ALA A 91 10.32 -13.05 6.10
C ALA A 91 9.59 -12.31 7.24
N LEU A 92 8.34 -11.91 7.02
CA LEU A 92 7.48 -11.26 8.02
C LEU A 92 7.04 -12.22 9.14
N VAL A 93 7.02 -13.54 8.87
CA VAL A 93 6.66 -14.57 9.84
C VAL A 93 7.81 -14.88 10.82
N ALA A 94 9.04 -14.52 10.44
CA ALA A 94 10.25 -14.89 11.17
C ALA A 94 10.70 -13.83 12.21
N GLN A 95 9.97 -12.72 12.35
CA GLN A 95 10.32 -11.61 13.26
C GLN A 95 9.39 -11.48 14.49
N GLU A 96 8.50 -12.44 14.74
CA GLU A 96 7.72 -12.54 15.99
C GLU A 96 8.25 -13.64 16.92
#